data_AF-A0A285BJ00-F1
#
_entry.id   AF-A0A285BJ00-F1
#
_cell.length_a   1.000
_cell.length_b   1.000
_cell.length_c   1.000
_cell.angle_alpha   90.00
_cell.angle_beta   90.00
_cell.angle_gamma   90.00
#
_symmetry.space_group_name_H-M   'P 1'
#
loop_
_entity.id
_entity.type
_entity.pdbx_description
1 polymer ?
#
loop_
_entity_poly.entity_id
_entity_poly.type
_entity_poly.pdbx_seq_one_letter_code
_entity_poly.pdbx_strand_id
1 'polypeptide(L)' 'MMENMADITIENSMTKIKQKILNDDIMSRALNGEDLTVKEGKEDWEIEFGKNIVDLYKELSKIVRKIK' A
#
# COMPACT_ATOMS: atom_id res chain seq x y z
N MET A 1 29.77 0.52 -4.12
CA MET A 1 28.86 0.75 -5.26
C MET A 1 27.71 -0.28 -5.35
N MET A 2 27.81 -1.50 -4.78
CA MET A 2 26.71 -2.49 -4.80
C MET A 2 25.56 -2.20 -3.81
N GLU A 3 25.82 -1.62 -2.63
CA GLU A 3 24.77 -1.31 -1.63
C GLU A 3 23.70 -0.36 -2.18
N ASN A 4 24.11 0.71 -2.88
CA ASN A 4 23.19 1.64 -3.53
C ASN A 4 22.22 0.98 -4.53
N MET A 5 22.60 -0.15 -5.16
CA MET A 5 21.76 -0.80 -6.18
C MET A 5 20.62 -1.61 -5.54
N ALA A 6 20.86 -2.18 -4.34
CA ALA A 6 19.84 -2.87 -3.57
C ALA A 6 18.79 -1.88 -3.02
N ASP A 7 19.24 -0.73 -2.52
CA ASP A 7 18.35 0.31 -1.99
C ASP A 7 17.44 0.89 -3.09
N ILE A 8 18.02 1.18 -4.27
CA ILE A 8 17.25 1.60 -5.46
C ILE A 8 16.19 0.55 -5.84
N THR A 9 16.49 -0.73 -5.69
CA THR A 9 15.57 -1.82 -6.03
C THR A 9 14.38 -1.90 -5.06
N ILE A 10 14.64 -1.70 -3.75
CA ILE A 10 13.60 -1.69 -2.72
C ILE A 10 12.68 -0.46 -2.90
N GLU A 11 13.25 0.72 -3.14
CA GLU A 11 12.49 1.95 -3.38
C GLU A 11 11.59 1.86 -4.63
N ASN A 12 12.14 1.31 -5.72
CA ASN A 12 11.39 1.08 -6.94
C ASN A 12 10.23 0.09 -6.71
N SER A 13 10.46 -0.94 -5.89
CA SER A 13 9.42 -1.90 -5.52
C SER A 13 8.32 -1.24 -4.68
N MET A 14 8.68 -0.43 -3.68
CA MET A 14 7.72 0.33 -2.88
C MET A 14 6.89 1.30 -3.73
N THR A 15 7.52 1.94 -4.71
CA THR A 15 6.84 2.85 -5.65
C THR A 15 5.80 2.09 -6.49
N LYS A 16 6.16 0.90 -7.01
CA LYS A 16 5.24 0.06 -7.78
C LYS A 16 4.07 -0.45 -6.94
N ILE A 17 4.31 -0.84 -5.69
CA ILE A 17 3.25 -1.26 -4.76
C ILE A 17 2.29 -0.09 -4.51
N LYS A 18 2.82 1.11 -4.24
CA LYS A 18 2.01 2.32 -4.07
C LYS A 18 1.13 2.59 -5.28
N GLN A 19 1.68 2.49 -6.49
CA GLN A 19 0.91 2.67 -7.73
C GLN A 19 -0.22 1.63 -7.86
N LYS A 20 0.03 0.36 -7.52
CA LYS A 20 -1.01 -0.68 -7.52
C LYS A 20 -2.12 -0.39 -6.52
N ILE A 21 -1.79 0.09 -5.32
CA ILE A 21 -2.77 0.52 -4.30
C ILE A 21 -3.61 1.69 -4.81
N LEU A 22 -2.98 2.69 -5.42
CA LEU A 22 -3.69 3.88 -5.92
C LEU A 22 -4.60 3.58 -7.12
N ASN A 23 -4.31 2.52 -7.88
CA ASN A 23 -5.13 2.09 -9.02
C ASN A 23 -6.37 1.28 -8.60
N ASP A 24 -6.46 0.87 -7.33
CA ASP A 24 -7.61 0.15 -6.78
C ASP A 24 -8.49 1.10 -5.97
N ASP A 25 -9.80 1.11 -6.22
CA ASP A 25 -10.73 2.03 -5.55
C ASP A 25 -10.79 1.82 -4.03
N ILE A 26 -10.83 0.58 -3.55
CA ILE A 26 -10.92 0.29 -2.10
C ILE A 26 -9.62 0.69 -1.42
N MET A 27 -8.49 0.22 -1.97
CA MET A 27 -7.18 0.43 -1.37
C MET A 27 -6.74 1.90 -1.47
N SER A 28 -7.06 2.60 -2.56
CA SER A 28 -6.77 4.04 -2.71
C SER A 28 -7.52 4.86 -1.65
N ARG A 29 -8.82 4.59 -1.48
CA ARG A 29 -9.65 5.22 -0.45
C ARG A 29 -9.17 4.89 0.97
N ALA A 30 -8.82 3.62 1.24
CA ALA A 30 -8.21 3.20 2.51
C ALA A 30 -6.88 3.93 2.79
N LEU A 31 -6.05 4.12 1.76
CA LEU A 31 -4.76 4.81 1.88
C LEU A 31 -4.96 6.29 2.22
N ASN A 32 -5.98 6.92 1.64
CA ASN A 32 -6.34 8.32 1.90
C ASN A 32 -7.09 8.53 3.22
N GLY A 33 -7.43 7.46 3.96
CA GLY A 33 -8.20 7.54 5.20
C GLY A 33 -9.66 7.90 4.99
N GLU A 34 -10.19 7.66 3.78
CA GLU A 34 -11.58 7.89 3.47
C GLU A 34 -12.47 6.83 4.12
N ASP A 35 -13.71 7.23 4.45
CA ASP A 35 -14.67 6.29 4.99
C ASP A 35 -15.06 5.26 3.93
N LEU A 36 -14.81 4.00 4.26
CA LEU A 36 -15.13 2.82 3.46
C LEU A 36 -16.40 2.20 4.01
N THR A 37 -17.48 2.99 4.11
CA THR A 37 -18.81 2.42 4.26
C THR A 37 -19.08 1.54 3.04
N VAL A 38 -19.64 0.37 3.29
CA VAL A 38 -20.05 -0.61 2.27
C VAL A 38 -20.92 0.13 1.26
N LYS A 39 -20.39 0.40 0.06
CA LYS A 39 -21.22 0.83 -1.06
C LYS A 39 -22.04 -0.38 -1.47
N GLU A 40 -23.32 -0.21 -1.79
CA GLU A 40 -24.16 -1.28 -2.34
C GLU A 40 -23.39 -2.00 -3.47
N GLY A 41 -23.22 -3.31 -3.33
CA GLY A 41 -22.53 -4.16 -4.30
C GLY A 41 -21.05 -4.50 -4.03
N LYS A 42 -20.45 -4.05 -2.92
CA LYS A 42 -19.14 -4.57 -2.46
C LYS A 42 -19.30 -5.47 -1.25
N GLU A 43 -18.59 -6.61 -1.25
CA GLU A 43 -18.63 -7.54 -0.13
C GLU A 43 -17.73 -7.05 1.01
N ASP A 44 -18.15 -7.24 2.27
CA ASP A 44 -17.45 -6.74 3.45
C ASP A 44 -15.99 -7.22 3.53
N TRP A 45 -15.72 -8.44 3.06
CA TRP A 45 -14.38 -9.02 3.05
C TRP A 45 -13.44 -8.31 2.07
N GLU A 46 -13.93 -7.75 0.95
CA GLU A 46 -13.10 -6.99 0.00
C GLU A 46 -12.59 -5.70 0.64
N ILE A 47 -13.45 -5.05 1.43
CA ILE A 47 -13.13 -3.84 2.17
C ILE A 47 -12.10 -4.13 3.26
N GLU A 48 -12.32 -5.19 4.05
CA GLU A 48 -11.39 -5.62 5.10
C GLU A 48 -10.03 -6.02 4.50
N PHE A 49 -10.05 -6.80 3.43
CA PHE A 49 -8.82 -7.24 2.75
C PHE A 49 -8.04 -6.06 2.16
N GLY A 50 -8.73 -5.12 1.51
CA GLY A 50 -8.11 -3.90 0.99
C GLY A 50 -7.48 -3.03 2.08
N LYS A 51 -8.14 -2.89 3.24
CA LYS A 51 -7.58 -2.19 4.41
C LYS A 51 -6.31 -2.89 4.92
N ASN A 52 -6.35 -4.21 5.06
CA ASN A 52 -5.20 -5.00 5.54
C ASN A 52 -3.97 -4.84 4.62
N ILE A 53 -4.16 -4.85 3.29
CA ILE A 53 -3.07 -4.61 2.34
C ILE A 53 -2.45 -3.22 2.53
N VAL A 54 -3.28 -2.19 2.69
CA VAL A 54 -2.83 -0.82 2.87
C VAL A 54 -2.06 -0.65 4.18
N ASP A 55 -2.50 -1.29 5.26
CA ASP A 55 -1.80 -1.24 6.54
C ASP A 55 -0.42 -1.93 6.47
N LEU A 56 -0.34 -3.10 5.82
CA LEU A 56 0.94 -3.75 5.54
C LEU A 56 1.88 -2.86 4.71
N TYR A 57 1.35 -2.17 3.69
CA TYR A 57 2.13 -1.21 2.90
C TYR A 57 2.67 -0.05 3.76
N LYS A 58 1.87 0.49 4.68
CA LYS A 58 2.30 1.55 5.61
C LYS A 58 3.40 1.05 6.54
N GLU A 59 3.30 -0.16 7.05
CA GLU A 59 4.33 -0.78 7.89
C GLU A 59 5.63 -1.01 7.11
N LEU A 60 5.56 -1.59 5.92
CA LEU A 60 6.72 -1.77 5.03
C LEU A 60 7.39 -0.44 4.71
N SER A 61 6.61 0.61 4.44
CA SER A 61 7.13 1.95 4.18
C SER A 61 7.94 2.51 5.37
N LYS A 62 7.50 2.24 6.61
CA LYS A 62 8.25 2.62 7.82
C LYS A 62 9.55 1.83 7.93
N ILE A 63 9.55 0.54 7.60
CA ILE A 63 10.76 -0.30 7.61
C ILE A 63 11.76 0.21 6.59
N VAL A 64 11.33 0.41 5.33
CA VAL A 64 12.18 0.91 4.25
C VAL A 64 12.78 2.28 4.60
N ARG A 65 12.02 3.15 5.27
CA ARG A 65 12.53 4.44 5.75
C ARG A 65 13.59 4.31 6.87
N LYS A 66 13.54 3.26 7.68
CA LYS A 66 14.48 3.04 8.79
C LYS A 66 15.81 2.42 8.37
N ILE A 67 15.81 1.67 7.27
CA ILE A 67 17.01 1.01 6.73
C ILE A 67 17.76 1.87 5.71
N LYS A 68 17.17 3.01 5.32
CA LYS A 68 17.85 4.13 4.67
C LYS A 68 18.64 4.93 5.69
#